data_AF-A0A4P6JJK9-F1
#
_entry.id   AF-A0A4P6JJK9-F1
#
_cell.length_a   1.000
_cell.length_b   1.000
_cell.length_c   1.000
_cell.angle_alpha   90.00
_cell.angle_beta   90.00
_cell.angle_gamma   90.00
#
_symmetry.space_group_name_H-M   'P 1'
#
loop_
_entity.id
_entity.type
_entity.pdbx_description
1 polymer ?
#
loop_
_entity_poly.entity_id
_entity_poly.type
_entity_poly.pdbx_seq_one_letter_code
_entity_poly.pdbx_strand_id
1 'polypeptide(L)' 'MTRYRVRADKRLLYRGKNAEKARRIFLEAGRQSAYSQAFIVLLADGKPQARILPRHGFPILKPASQLCAMP' A
#
# COMPACT_ATOMS: atom_id res chain seq x y z
N MET A 1 20.78 11.08 -11.99
CA MET A 1 20.39 11.22 -10.57
C MET A 1 18.92 10.84 -10.42
N THR A 2 18.65 9.69 -9.82
CA THR A 2 17.30 9.13 -9.67
C THR A 2 16.43 10.03 -8.79
N ARG A 3 15.24 10.41 -9.28
CA ARG A 3 14.28 11.24 -8.52
C ARG A 3 13.21 10.38 -7.89
N TYR A 4 13.14 10.35 -6.57
CA TYR A 4 12.13 9.62 -5.82
C TYR A 4 10.91 10.48 -5.51
N ARG A 5 9.73 9.91 -5.70
CA ARG A 5 8.44 10.51 -5.34
C ARG A 5 7.57 9.48 -4.64
N VAL A 6 7.00 9.82 -3.50
CA VAL A 6 6.00 8.99 -2.80
C VAL A 6 4.66 9.69 -2.91
N ARG A 7 3.66 8.99 -3.45
CA ARG A 7 2.28 9.45 -3.53
C ARG A 7 1.39 8.50 -2.74
N ALA A 8 0.48 9.04 -1.96
CA ALA A 8 -0.63 8.31 -1.38
C ALA A 8 -1.91 8.85 -2.02
N ASP A 9 -2.47 8.07 -2.95
CA ASP A 9 -3.63 8.44 -3.75
C ASP A 9 -3.42 9.80 -4.47
N LYS A 10 -4.21 10.82 -4.13
CA LYS A 10 -4.05 12.19 -4.65
C LYS A 10 -2.98 13.02 -3.93
N ARG A 11 -2.43 12.57 -2.80
CA ARG A 11 -1.52 13.35 -1.94
C ARG A 11 -0.05 13.02 -2.21
N LEU A 12 0.78 14.04 -2.40
CA LEU A 12 2.24 13.87 -2.52
C LEU A 12 2.84 13.88 -1.10
N LEU A 13 3.45 12.78 -0.68
CA LEU A 13 4.08 12.64 0.64
C LEU A 13 5.55 13.02 0.61
N TYR A 14 6.25 12.72 -0.49
CA TYR A 14 7.68 12.96 -0.60
C TYR A 14 8.11 13.23 -2.03
N ARG A 15 9.09 14.12 -2.20
CA ARG A 15 9.80 14.39 -3.46
C ARG A 15 11.26 14.70 -3.14
N GLY A 16 12.20 13.92 -3.67
CA GLY A 16 13.61 14.14 -3.42
C GLY A 16 14.52 13.17 -4.17
N LYS A 17 15.82 13.23 -3.90
CA LYS A 17 16.83 12.32 -4.47
C LYS A 17 17.24 11.20 -3.49
N ASN A 18 16.70 11.22 -2.27
CA ASN A 18 17.11 10.31 -1.21
C ASN A 18 16.20 9.06 -1.18
N ALA A 19 16.76 7.93 -1.58
CA ALA A 19 16.06 6.65 -1.70
C ALA A 19 15.59 6.13 -0.34
N GLU A 20 16.44 6.20 0.67
CA GLU A 20 16.15 5.69 2.01
C GLU A 20 15.01 6.47 2.67
N LYS A 21 15.03 7.80 2.53
CA LYS A 21 13.96 8.65 3.03
C LYS A 21 12.63 8.36 2.33
N ALA A 22 12.64 8.14 1.02
CA ALA A 22 11.44 7.77 0.27
C ALA A 22 10.87 6.42 0.71
N ARG A 23 11.72 5.42 0.92
CA ARG A 23 11.33 4.09 1.43
C ARG A 23 10.73 4.15 2.83
N ARG A 24 11.33 4.94 3.71
CA ARG A 24 10.86 5.11 5.09
C ARG A 24 9.46 5.72 5.11
N ILE A 25 9.25 6.82 4.36
CA ILE A 25 7.95 7.48 4.22
C ILE A 25 6.91 6.56 3.57
N PHE A 26 7.31 5.75 2.59
CA PHE A 26 6.42 4.77 1.95
C PHE A 26 5.94 3.69 2.94
N LEU A 27 6.84 3.14 3.76
CA LEU A 27 6.50 2.16 4.80
C LEU A 27 5.68 2.77 5.94
N GLU A 28 6.01 3.98 6.37
CA GLU A 28 5.24 4.70 7.38
C GLU A 28 3.82 5.02 6.90
N ALA A 29 3.68 5.45 5.65
CA ALA A 29 2.37 5.68 5.05
C ALA A 29 1.55 4.38 4.98
N GLY A 30 2.18 3.24 4.65
CA GLY A 30 1.49 1.93 4.63
C GLY A 30 1.07 1.42 6.00
N ARG A 31 1.71 1.90 7.07
CA ARG A 31 1.37 1.56 8.46
C ARG A 31 0.35 2.51 9.08
N GLN A 32 0.18 3.71 8.54
CA GLN A 32 -0.81 4.66 9.04
C GLN A 32 -2.22 4.21 8.64
N SER A 33 -3.08 4.00 9.65
CA SER A 33 -4.51 3.68 9.42
C SER A 33 -5.21 4.70 8.51
N ALA A 34 -4.80 5.97 8.56
CA ALA A 34 -5.31 7.04 7.70
C ALA A 34 -5.12 6.77 6.19
N TYR A 35 -4.13 5.95 5.82
CA TYR A 35 -3.85 5.56 4.44
C TYR A 35 -4.09 4.06 4.19
N SER A 36 -4.72 3.35 5.13
CA SER A 36 -5.02 1.91 5.00
C SER A 36 -5.95 1.60 3.81
N GLN A 37 -6.77 2.58 3.44
CA GLN A 37 -7.64 2.56 2.24
C GLN A 37 -7.07 3.36 1.06
N ALA A 38 -5.88 3.96 1.19
CA ALA A 38 -5.25 4.75 0.14
C ALA A 38 -4.25 3.93 -0.68
N PHE A 39 -4.16 4.22 -1.98
CA PHE A 39 -3.18 3.60 -2.86
C PHE A 39 -1.82 4.31 -2.74
N ILE A 40 -0.83 3.67 -2.13
CA ILE A 40 0.48 4.29 -1.91
C ILE A 40 1.44 3.81 -2.99
N VAL A 41 2.08 4.73 -3.71
CA VAL A 41 3.03 4.44 -4.78
C VAL A 41 4.37 5.14 -4.53
N LEU A 42 5.44 4.37 -4.67
CA LEU A 42 6.81 4.85 -4.73
C LEU A 42 7.24 4.90 -6.20
N LEU A 43 7.52 6.09 -6.70
CA LEU A 43 8.06 6.35 -8.03
C LEU A 43 9.57 6.64 -7.90
N ALA A 44 10.37 5.96 -8.71
CA ALA A 44 11.78 6.27 -8.92
C ALA A 44 11.96 6.69 -10.38
N ASP A 45 12.40 7.93 -10.59
CA ASP A 45 12.56 8.54 -11.91
C ASP A 45 11.28 8.55 -12.77
N GLY A 46 10.12 8.63 -12.11
CA GLY A 46 8.82 8.54 -12.77
C GLY A 46 8.36 7.10 -13.06
N LYS A 47 9.20 6.09 -12.81
CA LYS A 47 8.82 4.68 -12.91
C LYS A 47 8.30 4.17 -11.56
N PRO A 48 7.14 3.49 -11.51
CA PRO A 48 6.65 2.88 -10.27
C PRO A 48 7.58 1.74 -9.85
N GLN A 49 8.15 1.87 -8.66
CA GLN A 49 9.06 0.90 -8.05
C GLN A 49 8.33 0.00 -7.06
N ALA A 50 7.43 0.58 -6.25
CA ALA A 50 6.61 -0.17 -5.30
C ALA A 50 5.22 0.46 -5.21
N ARG A 51 4.22 -0.39 -4.95
CA ARG A 51 2.83 0.01 -4.74
C ARG A 51 2.22 -0.79 -3.60
N ILE A 52 1.60 -0.11 -2.65
CA ILE A 52 0.75 -0.70 -1.62
C ILE A 52 -0.67 -0.43 -2.07
N LEU A 53 -1.37 -1.52 -2.40
CA LEU A 53 -2.80 -1.46 -2.59
C LEU A 53 -3.47 -1.40 -1.22
N PRO A 54 -4.57 -0.66 -1.09
CA PRO A 54 -5.39 -0.73 0.11
C PRO A 54 -5.79 -2.19 0.32
N ARG A 55 -5.64 -2.66 1.55
CA ARG A 55 -6.20 -3.95 1.97
C ARG A 55 -7.72 -3.80 2.00
N HIS A 56 -8.34 -3.77 0.84
CA HIS A 56 -9.75 -4.11 0.71
C HIS A 56 -9.85 -5.53 1.23
N GLY A 57 -10.58 -5.72 2.34
CA GLY A 57 -10.59 -6.95 3.10
C GLY A 57 -10.61 -8.14 2.15
N PHE A 58 -9.60 -8.99 2.23
CA PHE A 58 -9.75 -10.35 1.75
C PHE A 58 -11.05 -10.84 2.39
N PRO A 59 -12.10 -11.20 1.61
CA PRO A 59 -13.20 -11.92 2.21
C PRO A 59 -12.53 -13.14 2.83
N ILE A 60 -12.55 -13.16 4.17
CA ILE A 60 -12.23 -14.33 4.95
C ILE A 60 -13.10 -15.40 4.32
N LEU A 61 -12.50 -16.37 3.62
CA LEU A 61 -13.23 -17.55 3.18
C LEU A 61 -13.93 -18.04 4.44
N LYS A 62 -15.26 -17.92 4.48
CA LYS A 62 -16.07 -18.49 5.55
C LYS A 62 -15.59 -19.94 5.70
N PRO A 63 -15.28 -20.42 6.92
CA PRO A 63 -14.97 -21.82 7.09
C PRO A 63 -16.14 -22.62 6.51
N ALA A 64 -15.83 -23.60 5.67
CA ALA A 64 -16.79 -24.53 5.10
C ALA A 64 -17.32 -25.49 6.19
N SER A 65 -17.93 -24.92 7.23
CA SER A 65 -18.54 -25.63 8.36
C SER A 65 -20.05 -25.42 8.31
N GLN A 66 -20.66 -25.72 7.17
CA GLN A 66 -22.12 -25.89 7.08
C GLN A 66 -22.51 -26.66 5.81
N LEU A 67 -22.08 -27.91 5.71
CA LEU A 67 -22.80 -28.90 4.92
C LEU A 67 -23.21 -30.02 5.85
N CYS A 68 -24.36 -29.73 6.47
CA CYS A 68 -25.42 -30.65 6.88
C CYS A 68 -25.01 -31.90 7.68
N ALA A 69 -25.30 -31.83 8.97
CA ALA A 69 -25.78 -32.98 9.71
C ALA A 69 -27.05 -33.53 9.03
N MET A 70 -27.03 -34.84 8.76
CA MET A 70 -28.16 -35.80 8.84
C MET A 70 -29.32 -35.63 7.83
N PRO A 71 -30.11 -36.69 7.54
CA PRO A 71 -30.37 -37.93 8.30
C PRO A 71 -29.58 -39.18 7.88
#